data_AF-A0AAU9P2C6-F1
#
_entry.id   AF-A0AAU9P2C6-F1
#
_cell.length_a   1.000
_cell.length_b   1.000
_cell.length_c   1.000
_cell.angle_alpha   90.00
_cell.angle_beta   90.00
_cell.angle_gamma   90.00
#
_symmetry.space_group_name_H-M   'P 1'
#
loop_
_entity.id
_entity.type
_entity.pdbx_description
1 polymer ?
#
loop_
_entity_poly.entity_id
_entity_poly.type
_entity_poly.pdbx_seq_one_letter_code
_entity_poly.pdbx_strand_id
1 'polypeptide(L)'
;MKSAAAIMSGLTLSKSPPRSAYLSSYSPHRCFSFFSLSLPIYRSLNSMKRPPIHVSHSNPMFIVRNSSSSSSGSSSITAKPSSEMRKHYNGSGKGIDRDQKLTALRELFGKPGINIDAYIIPSQDAHQSEFIAECYMRRAYISGFTGSAGTAIVTKHKAALWTDGRYFLQAEKQLSSSWILMRAGNWGVPNTTEWLNDVLAPGGRIGIDPGAVSFFF
;
A
#
# COMPACT_ATOMS: atom_id res chain seq x y z
N MET A 1 -2.02 69.71 3.88
CA MET A 1 -2.47 69.23 2.56
C MET A 1 -3.34 68.00 2.78
N LYS A 2 -4.67 68.18 2.86
CA LYS A 2 -5.67 67.10 2.90
C LYS A 2 -6.61 67.39 1.74
N SER A 3 -6.62 66.54 0.72
CA SER A 3 -7.49 66.66 -0.45
C SER A 3 -8.42 65.46 -0.55
N ALA A 4 -9.63 65.77 -0.99
CA ALA A 4 -10.82 64.95 -1.09
C ALA A 4 -10.77 63.89 -2.22
N ALA A 5 -11.69 62.91 -2.14
CA ALA A 5 -12.59 62.43 -3.21
C ALA A 5 -13.17 61.07 -2.77
N ALA A 6 -14.45 60.94 -2.45
CA ALA A 6 -15.62 60.91 -3.33
C ALA A 6 -15.90 59.50 -3.95
N ILE A 7 -17.01 58.97 -3.46
CA ILE A 7 -17.94 57.91 -3.93
C ILE A 7 -17.96 57.72 -5.45
N MET A 8 -18.02 56.46 -5.92
CA MET A 8 -18.88 56.05 -7.05
C MET A 8 -19.03 54.53 -7.15
N SER A 9 -20.30 54.14 -7.16
CA SER A 9 -20.93 52.85 -7.40
C SER A 9 -20.65 52.29 -8.80
N GLY A 10 -20.51 50.97 -8.91
CA GLY A 10 -20.41 50.25 -10.19
C GLY A 10 -20.86 48.80 -10.08
N LEU A 11 -22.16 48.58 -10.25
CA LEU A 11 -22.78 47.27 -10.49
C LEU A 11 -22.37 46.79 -11.89
N THR A 12 -21.77 45.60 -12.02
CA THR A 12 -21.65 44.92 -13.32
C THR A 12 -22.10 43.47 -13.24
N LEU A 13 -23.19 43.25 -13.96
CA LEU A 13 -23.92 42.03 -14.25
C LEU A 13 -23.04 41.05 -15.05
N SER A 14 -22.66 39.89 -14.50
CA SER A 14 -22.01 38.84 -15.29
C SER A 14 -23.03 37.80 -15.76
N LYS A 15 -23.24 37.82 -17.09
CA LYS A 15 -24.12 36.94 -17.85
C LYS A 15 -23.55 35.51 -17.88
N SER A 16 -24.41 34.55 -17.57
CA SER A 16 -24.27 33.13 -17.92
C SER A 16 -24.41 32.91 -19.44
N PRO A 17 -23.54 32.12 -20.11
CA PRO A 17 -23.76 31.67 -21.48
C PRO A 17 -24.45 30.29 -21.55
N PRO A 18 -24.99 29.91 -22.73
CA PRO A 18 -26.25 29.19 -22.85
C PRO A 18 -26.14 27.66 -23.02
N ARG A 19 -27.26 27.00 -22.69
CA ARG A 19 -27.61 25.63 -23.07
C ARG A 19 -27.63 25.49 -24.60
N SER A 20 -26.83 24.59 -25.15
CA SER A 20 -26.95 24.14 -26.54
C SER A 20 -27.67 22.80 -26.58
N ALA A 21 -28.78 22.78 -27.31
CA ALA A 21 -29.52 21.60 -27.69
C ALA A 21 -28.87 20.98 -28.93
N TYR A 22 -28.69 19.65 -28.94
CA TYR A 22 -28.48 18.90 -30.18
C TYR A 22 -29.43 17.71 -30.23
N LEU A 23 -30.10 17.62 -31.37
CA LEU A 23 -31.15 16.69 -31.76
C LEU A 23 -30.59 15.31 -32.13
N SER A 24 -31.36 14.28 -31.78
CA SER A 24 -31.75 13.12 -32.61
C SER A 24 -30.85 12.67 -33.77
N SER A 25 -30.37 11.42 -33.69
CA SER A 25 -30.49 10.47 -34.82
C SER A 25 -30.30 9.02 -34.36
N TYR A 26 -31.28 8.19 -34.68
CA TYR A 26 -31.37 6.76 -34.46
C TYR A 26 -30.76 5.96 -35.63
N SER A 27 -30.37 4.70 -35.35
CA SER A 27 -30.26 3.55 -36.27
C SER A 27 -28.92 3.28 -36.98
N PRO A 28 -28.64 2.04 -37.46
CA PRO A 28 -28.46 0.80 -36.68
C PRO A 28 -27.17 0.03 -37.12
N HIS A 29 -27.08 -1.26 -36.78
CA HIS A 29 -26.15 -2.31 -37.27
C HIS A 29 -24.88 -2.59 -36.44
N ARG A 30 -24.82 -3.79 -35.82
CA ARG A 30 -24.08 -4.96 -36.35
C ARG A 30 -24.18 -6.12 -35.35
N CYS A 31 -25.01 -7.10 -35.70
CA CYS A 31 -25.01 -8.43 -35.10
C CYS A 31 -23.70 -9.15 -35.46
N PHE A 32 -22.93 -9.57 -34.47
CA PHE A 32 -21.83 -10.52 -34.65
C PHE A 32 -22.32 -11.92 -34.34
N SER A 33 -22.46 -12.73 -35.39
CA SER A 33 -22.71 -14.17 -35.31
C SER A 33 -21.46 -14.88 -34.79
N PHE A 34 -21.59 -15.59 -33.66
CA PHE A 34 -20.59 -16.55 -33.21
C PHE A 34 -20.72 -17.85 -34.01
N PHE A 35 -19.80 -18.06 -34.95
CA PHE A 35 -19.59 -19.37 -35.56
C PHE A 35 -18.72 -20.21 -34.63
N SER A 36 -19.32 -21.22 -34.01
CA SER A 36 -18.64 -22.27 -33.27
C SER A 36 -17.93 -23.21 -34.23
N LEU A 37 -16.60 -23.17 -34.27
CA LEU A 37 -15.76 -24.22 -34.87
C LEU A 37 -15.06 -25.00 -33.76
N SER A 38 -15.67 -26.14 -33.46
CA SER A 38 -15.13 -27.24 -32.66
C SER A 38 -14.10 -28.02 -33.46
N LEU A 39 -12.89 -28.20 -32.91
CA LEU A 39 -11.98 -29.30 -33.27
C LEU A 39 -11.38 -29.90 -31.99
N PRO A 40 -11.47 -31.23 -31.78
CA PRO A 40 -10.99 -31.89 -30.56
C PRO A 40 -9.50 -32.23 -30.68
N ILE A 41 -8.72 -31.91 -29.64
CA ILE A 41 -7.36 -32.43 -29.49
C ILE A 41 -7.43 -33.61 -28.51
N TYR A 42 -7.28 -34.81 -29.08
CA TYR A 42 -7.16 -36.06 -28.37
C TYR A 42 -5.72 -36.19 -27.81
N ARG A 43 -5.57 -36.37 -26.48
CA ARG A 43 -4.32 -36.92 -25.93
C ARG A 43 -4.64 -38.00 -24.89
N SER A 44 -4.13 -39.17 -25.21
CA SER A 44 -4.26 -40.46 -24.52
C SER A 44 -3.90 -40.40 -23.03
N LEU A 45 -4.80 -40.88 -22.17
CA LEU A 45 -4.54 -41.15 -20.75
C LEU A 45 -4.15 -42.63 -20.62
N ASN A 46 -2.86 -42.87 -20.33
CA ASN A 46 -2.39 -44.18 -19.90
C ASN A 46 -3.00 -44.53 -18.54
N SER A 47 -3.63 -45.71 -18.50
CA SER A 47 -4.16 -46.36 -17.31
C SER A 47 -3.02 -46.66 -16.30
N MET A 48 -2.94 -45.91 -15.21
CA MET A 48 -2.25 -46.36 -13.99
C MET A 48 -3.28 -46.78 -12.94
N LYS A 49 -3.24 -48.07 -12.62
CA LYS A 49 -4.05 -48.72 -11.59
C LYS A 49 -3.70 -48.15 -10.21
N ARG A 50 -4.69 -47.71 -9.45
CA ARG A 50 -4.54 -47.29 -8.04
C ARG A 50 -4.49 -48.54 -7.14
N PRO A 51 -3.57 -48.65 -6.17
CA PRO A 51 -3.63 -49.69 -5.14
C PRO A 51 -4.69 -49.37 -4.08
N PRO A 52 -5.26 -50.38 -3.39
CA PRO A 52 -6.32 -50.18 -2.40
C PRO A 52 -5.79 -49.53 -1.12
N ILE A 53 -6.57 -48.60 -0.58
CA ILE A 53 -6.30 -47.92 0.69
C ILE A 53 -6.79 -48.83 1.82
N HIS A 54 -5.86 -49.33 2.64
CA HIS A 54 -6.18 -50.06 3.85
C HIS A 54 -6.39 -49.06 5.00
N VAL A 55 -7.61 -48.94 5.51
CA VAL A 55 -7.94 -48.04 6.63
C VAL A 55 -7.66 -48.77 7.94
N SER A 56 -6.52 -48.45 8.56
CA SER A 56 -6.20 -48.87 9.93
C SER A 56 -6.70 -47.81 10.92
N HIS A 57 -7.68 -48.16 11.75
CA HIS A 57 -8.10 -47.36 12.89
C HIS A 57 -7.08 -47.52 14.02
N SER A 58 -6.20 -46.53 14.18
CA SER A 58 -5.55 -46.26 15.46
C SER A 58 -5.41 -44.75 15.58
N ASN A 59 -5.85 -44.21 16.73
CA ASN A 59 -5.87 -42.78 17.03
C ASN A 59 -4.54 -42.13 16.66
N PRO A 60 -4.49 -41.01 15.92
CA PRO A 60 -3.24 -40.30 15.74
C PRO A 60 -2.85 -39.70 17.08
N MET A 61 -1.96 -40.40 17.79
CA MET A 61 -1.09 -39.81 18.80
C MET A 61 -0.30 -38.70 18.11
N PHE A 62 -0.62 -37.44 18.41
CA PHE A 62 0.22 -36.31 18.05
C PHE A 62 1.51 -36.38 18.86
N ILE A 63 2.47 -37.18 18.39
CA ILE A 63 3.82 -37.20 18.92
C ILE A 63 4.54 -35.96 18.38
N VAL A 64 4.69 -34.94 19.23
CA VAL A 64 5.65 -33.86 19.00
C VAL A 64 7.04 -34.45 19.17
N ARG A 65 7.70 -34.79 18.07
CA ARG A 65 9.12 -35.17 18.06
C ARG A 65 9.96 -33.92 18.36
N ASN A 66 10.41 -33.79 19.60
CA ASN A 66 11.53 -32.95 19.96
C ASN A 66 12.82 -33.73 19.61
N SER A 67 13.48 -33.35 18.52
CA SER A 67 14.78 -33.90 18.14
C SER A 67 15.87 -32.93 18.55
N SER A 68 16.47 -33.18 19.71
CA SER A 68 17.78 -32.66 20.07
C SER A 68 18.86 -33.59 19.51
N SER A 69 19.43 -33.24 18.36
CA SER A 69 20.77 -33.66 17.97
C SER A 69 21.40 -32.59 17.06
N SER A 70 22.70 -32.44 17.25
CA SER A 70 23.58 -31.38 16.78
C SER A 70 23.60 -31.15 15.26
N SER A 71 23.77 -29.88 14.91
CA SER A 71 24.07 -29.27 13.60
C SER A 71 22.89 -28.95 12.66
N SER A 72 22.86 -27.68 12.23
CA SER A 72 21.96 -27.02 11.26
C SER A 72 20.52 -26.67 11.70
N GLY A 73 20.38 -25.47 12.27
CA GLY A 73 19.26 -24.53 12.12
C GLY A 73 17.83 -25.09 12.06
N SER A 74 17.25 -25.46 13.21
CA SER A 74 15.80 -25.63 13.38
C SER A 74 15.20 -24.35 13.93
N SER A 75 14.60 -23.53 13.07
CA SER A 75 13.79 -22.38 13.49
C SER A 75 12.39 -22.86 13.88
N SER A 76 12.12 -22.93 15.18
CA SER A 76 10.75 -22.87 15.69
C SER A 76 10.02 -21.69 15.03
N ILE A 77 8.91 -21.94 14.33
CA ILE A 77 8.05 -20.89 13.77
C ILE A 77 7.28 -20.29 14.94
N THR A 78 7.94 -19.43 15.71
CA THR A 78 7.29 -18.59 16.72
C THR A 78 6.98 -17.26 16.05
N ALA A 79 5.70 -16.87 16.01
CA ALA A 79 5.31 -15.53 15.58
C ALA A 79 5.91 -14.53 16.59
N LYS A 80 6.90 -13.75 16.13
CA LYS A 80 7.53 -12.71 16.94
C LYS A 80 6.86 -11.36 16.65
N PRO A 81 6.71 -10.49 17.65
CA PRO A 81 6.25 -9.12 17.40
C PRO A 81 7.25 -8.39 16.50
N SER A 82 6.75 -7.42 15.72
CA SER A 82 7.54 -6.68 14.72
C SER A 82 8.79 -5.98 15.28
N SER A 83 8.78 -5.69 16.59
CA SER A 83 9.89 -5.10 17.33
C SER A 83 11.09 -6.04 17.51
N GLU A 84 10.86 -7.36 17.56
CA GLU A 84 11.88 -8.36 17.91
C GLU A 84 12.63 -8.95 16.71
N MET A 85 12.15 -8.72 15.48
CA MET A 85 12.65 -9.46 14.30
C MET A 85 14.02 -9.03 13.75
N ARG A 86 14.78 -8.11 14.37
CA ARG A 86 15.99 -7.58 13.69
C ARG A 86 17.21 -7.32 14.56
N LYS A 87 17.95 -8.39 14.89
CA LYS A 87 19.38 -8.30 15.29
C LYS A 87 20.39 -8.68 14.18
N HIS A 88 19.96 -9.16 13.01
CA HIS A 88 20.86 -9.63 11.94
C HIS A 88 21.05 -8.66 10.75
N TYR A 89 21.13 -7.35 11.00
CA TYR A 89 21.48 -6.39 9.93
C TYR A 89 22.82 -5.73 10.26
N ASN A 90 23.90 -6.17 9.60
CA ASN A 90 25.25 -5.66 9.77
C ASN A 90 25.27 -4.13 9.62
N GLY A 91 25.69 -3.45 10.69
CA GLY A 91 25.66 -2.00 10.82
C GLY A 91 26.84 -1.34 10.13
N SER A 92 26.59 -0.64 9.02
CA SER A 92 27.42 0.48 8.55
C SER A 92 26.76 1.27 7.40
N GLY A 93 25.84 0.65 6.62
CA GLY A 93 25.20 1.28 5.44
C GLY A 93 23.72 1.69 5.58
N LYS A 94 23.19 1.78 6.81
CA LYS A 94 21.72 1.77 7.06
C LYS A 94 20.96 2.96 6.45
N GLY A 95 21.55 4.14 6.33
CA GLY A 95 20.89 5.33 5.75
C GLY A 95 20.76 5.25 4.23
N ILE A 96 21.88 4.97 3.57
CA ILE A 96 22.02 4.95 2.11
C ILE A 96 21.05 3.94 1.46
N ASP A 97 20.91 2.73 2.03
CA ASP A 97 20.00 1.69 1.51
C ASP A 97 18.51 2.10 1.60
N ARG A 98 18.10 2.86 2.63
CA ARG A 98 16.70 3.30 2.76
C ARG A 98 16.35 4.36 1.72
N ASP A 99 17.26 5.31 1.50
CA ASP A 99 17.06 6.36 0.50
C ASP A 99 17.09 5.77 -0.92
N GLN A 100 17.88 4.72 -1.16
CA GLN A 100 17.84 3.96 -2.41
C GLN A 100 16.48 3.30 -2.65
N LYS A 101 15.89 2.65 -1.63
CA LYS A 101 14.55 2.05 -1.75
C LYS A 101 13.46 3.10 -2.02
N LEU A 102 13.55 4.25 -1.37
CA LEU A 102 12.63 5.36 -1.60
C LEU A 102 12.75 5.92 -3.02
N THR A 103 13.98 6.04 -3.53
CA THR A 103 14.26 6.46 -4.90
C THR A 103 13.70 5.46 -5.90
N ALA A 104 13.97 4.17 -5.71
CA ALA A 104 13.45 3.10 -6.54
C ALA A 104 11.91 3.09 -6.57
N LEU A 105 11.24 3.31 -5.43
CA LEU A 105 9.78 3.44 -5.37
C LEU A 105 9.28 4.63 -6.21
N ARG A 106 9.95 5.78 -6.16
CA ARG A 106 9.58 6.96 -6.94
C ARG A 106 9.79 6.77 -8.43
N GLU A 107 10.81 6.01 -8.85
CA GLU A 107 10.99 5.63 -10.25
C GLU A 107 9.81 4.80 -10.78
N LEU A 108 9.18 3.97 -9.94
CA LEU A 108 7.98 3.22 -10.32
C LEU A 108 6.79 4.14 -10.64
N PHE A 109 6.68 5.30 -10.02
CA PHE A 109 5.56 6.22 -10.22
C PHE A 109 5.50 6.75 -11.67
N GLY A 110 6.66 6.90 -12.31
CA GLY A 110 6.81 7.37 -13.68
C GLY A 110 6.74 6.28 -14.75
N LYS A 111 6.62 5.00 -14.38
CA LYS A 111 6.54 3.90 -15.36
C LYS A 111 5.23 3.99 -16.17
N PRO A 112 5.28 3.67 -17.48
CA PRO A 112 4.10 3.68 -18.32
C PRO A 112 3.04 2.71 -17.74
N GLY A 113 1.81 3.19 -17.60
CA GLY A 113 0.68 2.41 -17.09
C GLY A 113 0.40 2.52 -15.59
N ILE A 114 1.33 3.03 -14.76
CA ILE A 114 1.10 3.19 -13.31
C ILE A 114 0.51 4.57 -12.99
N ASN A 115 1.15 5.65 -13.48
CA ASN A 115 0.74 7.05 -13.31
C ASN A 115 0.11 7.36 -11.94
N ILE A 116 0.94 7.35 -10.90
CA ILE A 116 0.57 7.75 -9.53
C ILE A 116 1.47 8.90 -9.05
N ASP A 117 0.92 9.75 -8.19
CA ASP A 117 1.61 10.90 -7.59
C ASP A 117 1.97 10.67 -6.12
N ALA A 118 1.17 9.85 -5.44
CA ALA A 118 1.42 9.40 -4.08
C ALA A 118 1.10 7.91 -3.93
N TYR A 119 1.74 7.28 -2.94
CA TYR A 119 1.48 5.90 -2.55
C TYR A 119 1.36 5.79 -1.03
N ILE A 120 0.26 5.19 -0.57
CA ILE A 120 -0.04 4.98 0.83
C ILE A 120 0.37 3.56 1.23
N ILE A 121 1.13 3.45 2.32
CA ILE A 121 1.68 2.20 2.83
C ILE A 121 1.22 2.05 4.29
N PRO A 122 0.08 1.37 4.51
CA PRO A 122 -0.41 1.09 5.86
C PRO A 122 0.45 0.01 6.54
N SER A 123 0.18 -0.22 7.83
CA SER A 123 0.82 -1.30 8.61
C SER A 123 0.25 -2.68 8.29
N GLN A 124 -1.01 -2.73 7.87
CA GLN A 124 -1.83 -3.93 7.90
C GLN A 124 -1.52 -4.89 6.74
N ASP A 125 -1.85 -6.16 6.96
CA ASP A 125 -1.86 -7.20 5.94
C ASP A 125 -3.29 -7.43 5.40
N ALA A 126 -3.43 -8.45 4.53
CA ALA A 126 -4.70 -8.83 3.91
C ALA A 126 -5.80 -9.26 4.90
N HIS A 127 -5.43 -9.57 6.14
CA HIS A 127 -6.34 -10.13 7.14
C HIS A 127 -6.51 -9.22 8.35
N GLN A 128 -5.90 -8.02 8.33
CA GLN A 128 -5.86 -7.10 9.48
C GLN A 128 -5.33 -7.81 10.73
N SER A 129 -4.30 -8.63 10.55
CA SER A 129 -3.69 -9.38 11.64
C SER A 129 -3.14 -8.44 12.71
N GLU A 130 -3.30 -8.80 13.99
CA GLU A 130 -2.72 -8.04 15.09
C GLU A 130 -1.18 -7.98 15.02
N PHE A 131 -0.57 -9.10 14.64
CA PHE A 131 0.86 -9.24 14.42
C PHE A 131 1.15 -9.57 12.96
N ILE A 132 1.93 -8.70 12.32
CA ILE A 132 2.20 -8.77 10.89
C ILE A 132 3.43 -9.64 10.62
N ALA A 133 3.32 -10.58 9.69
CA ALA A 133 4.45 -11.39 9.24
C ALA A 133 5.49 -10.54 8.48
N GLU A 134 6.75 -10.96 8.47
CA GLU A 134 7.86 -10.18 7.91
C GLU A 134 7.66 -9.81 6.44
N CYS A 135 7.09 -10.70 5.63
CA CYS A 135 6.78 -10.45 4.23
C CYS A 135 5.78 -9.31 4.01
N TYR A 136 4.94 -9.01 5.00
CA TYR A 136 3.93 -7.94 4.94
C TYR A 136 4.39 -6.64 5.62
N MET A 137 5.60 -6.59 6.19
CA MET A 137 6.16 -5.39 6.83
C MET A 137 6.65 -4.33 5.83
N ARG A 138 5.80 -3.97 4.85
CA ARG A 138 6.08 -3.04 3.75
C ARG A 138 6.55 -1.67 4.24
N ARG A 139 5.88 -1.12 5.26
CA ARG A 139 6.23 0.17 5.87
C ARG A 139 7.62 0.13 6.51
N ALA A 140 7.94 -0.94 7.24
CA ALA A 140 9.26 -1.09 7.85
C ALA A 140 10.35 -1.31 6.80
N TYR A 141 10.03 -2.00 5.70
CA TYR A 141 10.96 -2.19 4.58
C TYR A 141 11.37 -0.87 3.92
N ILE A 142 10.41 0.03 3.66
CA ILE A 142 10.68 1.30 2.96
C ILE A 142 11.23 2.40 3.88
N SER A 143 10.71 2.51 5.11
CA SER A 143 11.06 3.61 6.03
C SER A 143 12.14 3.22 7.04
N GLY A 144 12.32 1.93 7.29
CA GLY A 144 13.16 1.42 8.39
C GLY A 144 12.50 1.53 9.77
N PHE A 145 11.27 2.03 9.87
CA PHE A 145 10.54 2.16 11.13
C PHE A 145 9.84 0.85 11.54
N THR A 146 10.21 0.33 12.71
CA THR A 146 9.81 -1.01 13.19
C THR A 146 8.70 -1.01 14.25
N GLY A 147 8.07 0.14 14.53
CA GLY A 147 6.90 0.20 15.43
C GLY A 147 5.75 -0.68 14.90
N SER A 148 4.78 -1.06 15.71
CA SER A 148 3.65 -1.85 15.19
C SER A 148 2.66 -0.98 14.41
N ALA A 149 2.41 0.25 14.87
CA ALA A 149 1.40 1.15 14.31
C ALA A 149 2.00 2.32 13.52
N GLY A 150 1.39 2.62 12.37
CA GLY A 150 1.68 3.82 11.61
C GLY A 150 1.41 3.69 10.11
N THR A 151 1.24 4.82 9.45
CA THR A 151 0.96 4.90 8.00
C THR A 151 2.05 5.73 7.35
N ALA A 152 2.72 5.16 6.34
CA ALA A 152 3.68 5.90 5.53
C ALA A 152 3.00 6.37 4.25
N ILE A 153 3.28 7.61 3.84
CA ILE A 153 2.90 8.13 2.53
C ILE A 153 4.17 8.59 1.82
N VAL A 154 4.33 8.12 0.60
CA VAL A 154 5.42 8.55 -0.29
C VAL A 154 4.81 9.29 -1.46
N THR A 155 5.27 10.52 -1.68
CA THR A 155 4.99 11.29 -2.89
C THR A 155 6.25 11.37 -3.75
N LYS A 156 6.12 11.93 -4.96
CA LYS A 156 7.26 12.19 -5.86
C LYS A 156 8.40 12.96 -5.20
N HIS A 157 8.08 13.85 -4.25
CA HIS A 157 9.07 14.76 -3.65
C HIS A 157 9.24 14.59 -2.14
N LYS A 158 8.18 14.23 -1.41
CA LYS A 158 8.17 14.15 0.07
C LYS A 158 7.82 12.73 0.53
N ALA A 159 8.31 12.34 1.70
CA ALA A 159 7.89 11.12 2.39
C ALA A 159 7.51 11.48 3.82
N ALA A 160 6.36 11.00 4.29
CA ALA A 160 5.86 11.29 5.63
C ALA A 160 5.37 9.99 6.29
N LEU A 161 5.56 9.89 7.61
CA LEU A 161 5.12 8.74 8.39
C LEU A 161 4.32 9.23 9.60
N TRP A 162 3.06 8.81 9.68
CA TRP A 162 2.20 9.00 10.84
C TRP A 162 2.38 7.83 11.78
N THR A 163 2.57 8.12 13.06
CA THR A 163 2.55 7.11 14.13
C THR A 163 1.95 7.75 15.39
N ASP A 164 1.68 6.94 16.40
CA ASP A 164 1.10 7.39 17.65
C ASP A 164 2.17 7.64 18.74
N GLY A 165 1.73 8.19 19.87
CA GLY A 165 2.61 8.64 20.95
C GLY A 165 3.58 7.58 21.49
N ARG A 166 3.21 6.29 21.38
CA ARG A 166 4.06 5.16 21.81
C ARG A 166 5.37 5.08 21.04
N TYR A 167 5.38 5.54 19.79
CA TYR A 167 6.51 5.35 18.88
C TYR A 167 7.20 6.63 18.44
N PHE A 168 6.83 7.80 18.97
CA PHE A 168 7.44 9.08 18.63
C PHE A 168 8.98 9.08 18.72
N LEU A 169 9.53 8.75 19.89
CA LEU A 169 10.98 8.70 20.10
C LEU A 169 11.66 7.60 19.29
N GLN A 170 10.96 6.49 19.03
CA GLN A 170 11.48 5.41 18.20
C GLN A 170 11.57 5.85 16.74
N ALA A 171 10.53 6.50 16.23
CA ALA A 171 10.47 6.97 14.86
C ALA A 171 11.56 8.02 14.58
N GLU A 172 11.77 8.98 15.48
CA GLU A 172 12.85 9.96 15.36
C GLU A 172 14.25 9.33 15.25
N LYS A 173 14.48 8.22 15.97
CA LYS A 173 15.77 7.51 15.95
C LYS A 173 15.94 6.60 14.73
N GLN A 174 14.84 6.10 14.17
CA GLN A 174 14.87 5.07 13.12
C GLN A 174 14.74 5.64 11.70
N LEU A 175 13.98 6.73 11.54
CA LEU A 175 13.74 7.39 10.27
C LEU A 175 15.00 8.14 9.79
N SER A 176 15.20 8.20 8.48
CA SER A 176 16.22 9.05 7.86
C SER A 176 15.71 10.48 7.69
N SER A 177 16.61 11.42 7.39
CA SER A 177 16.28 12.83 7.16
C SER A 177 15.37 13.08 5.97
N SER A 178 15.20 12.09 5.08
CA SER A 178 14.26 12.14 3.94
C SER A 178 12.80 11.95 4.35
N TRP A 179 12.54 11.55 5.60
CA TRP A 179 11.20 11.31 6.13
C TRP A 179 10.76 12.40 7.10
N ILE A 180 9.51 12.83 6.96
CA ILE A 180 8.83 13.74 7.87
C ILE A 180 8.05 12.89 8.88
N LEU A 181 8.41 12.98 10.16
CA LEU A 181 7.64 12.35 11.22
C LEU A 181 6.40 13.17 11.54
N MET A 182 5.23 12.57 11.33
CA MET A 182 3.93 13.15 11.68
C MET A 182 3.46 12.53 13.00
N ARG A 183 3.41 13.34 14.06
CA ARG A 183 2.99 12.90 15.39
C ARG A 183 1.46 12.88 15.46
N ALA A 184 0.84 11.76 15.11
CA ALA A 184 -0.61 11.66 15.05
C ALA A 184 -1.24 11.92 16.44
N GLY A 185 -2.32 12.69 16.46
CA GLY A 185 -3.01 13.09 17.70
C GLY A 185 -2.47 14.36 18.36
N ASN A 186 -1.34 14.91 17.89
CA ASN A 186 -0.88 16.22 18.36
C ASN A 186 -1.64 17.35 17.66
N TRP A 187 -1.89 18.43 18.41
CA TRP A 187 -2.48 19.65 17.84
C TRP A 187 -1.60 20.23 16.73
N GLY A 188 -2.25 20.60 15.61
CA GLY A 188 -1.59 21.20 14.45
C GLY A 188 -0.93 20.20 13.48
N VAL A 189 -0.97 18.89 13.77
CA VAL A 189 -0.54 17.86 12.81
C VAL A 189 -1.71 17.51 11.90
N PRO A 190 -1.59 17.70 10.57
CA PRO A 190 -2.67 17.39 9.64
C PRO A 190 -2.93 15.89 9.58
N ASN A 191 -4.19 15.54 9.32
CA ASN A 191 -4.54 14.15 9.01
C ASN A 191 -3.90 13.72 7.67
N THR A 192 -3.86 12.42 7.43
CA THR A 192 -3.32 11.81 6.20
C THR A 192 -3.93 12.43 4.93
N THR A 193 -5.25 12.62 4.92
CA THR A 193 -6.01 13.21 3.81
C THR A 193 -5.74 14.71 3.63
N GLU A 194 -5.70 15.46 4.72
CA GLU A 194 -5.42 16.91 4.71
C GLU A 194 -4.03 17.19 4.14
N TRP A 195 -3.03 16.44 4.62
CA TRP A 195 -1.66 16.57 4.13
C TRP A 195 -1.54 16.19 2.65
N LEU A 196 -2.26 15.17 2.19
CA LEU A 196 -2.30 14.81 0.77
C LEU A 196 -2.91 15.92 -0.09
N ASN A 197 -3.98 16.56 0.37
CA ASN A 197 -4.60 17.69 -0.32
C ASN A 197 -3.67 18.90 -0.42
N ASP A 198 -2.84 19.13 0.60
CA ASP A 198 -1.87 20.24 0.60
C ASP A 198 -0.65 19.98 -0.28
N VAL A 199 -0.22 18.71 -0.39
CA VAL A 199 1.02 18.34 -1.11
C VAL A 199 0.76 18.02 -2.58
N LEU A 200 -0.41 17.51 -2.93
CA LEU A 200 -0.74 17.11 -4.30
C LEU A 200 -1.48 18.23 -5.05
N ALA A 201 -1.21 18.31 -6.36
CA ALA A 201 -2.00 19.15 -7.24
C ALA A 201 -3.43 18.57 -7.40
N PRO A 202 -4.42 19.42 -7.71
CA PRO A 202 -5.78 18.95 -8.04
C PRO A 202 -5.74 17.90 -9.16
N GLY A 203 -6.44 16.79 -8.95
CA GLY A 203 -6.45 15.65 -9.89
C GLY A 203 -5.27 14.67 -9.71
N GLY A 204 -4.48 14.82 -8.65
CA GLY A 204 -3.41 13.89 -8.29
C GLY A 204 -3.93 12.47 -8.04
N ARG A 205 -3.15 11.48 -8.47
CA ARG A 205 -3.49 10.05 -8.37
C ARG A 205 -2.80 9.42 -7.16
N ILE A 206 -3.58 8.81 -6.28
CA ILE A 206 -3.07 8.15 -5.08
C ILE A 206 -3.22 6.63 -5.26
N GLY A 207 -2.11 5.91 -5.13
CA GLY A 207 -2.09 4.46 -5.13
C GLY A 207 -2.11 3.90 -3.70
N ILE A 208 -2.75 2.74 -3.54
CA ILE A 208 -2.76 1.97 -2.30
C ILE A 208 -2.90 0.49 -2.63
N ASP A 209 -2.31 -0.37 -1.80
CA ASP A 209 -2.51 -1.83 -1.92
C ASP A 209 -3.93 -2.16 -1.42
N PRO A 210 -4.84 -2.66 -2.28
CA PRO A 210 -6.22 -2.95 -1.88
C PRO A 210 -6.32 -4.06 -0.83
N GLY A 211 -5.33 -4.96 -0.75
CA GLY A 211 -5.31 -5.98 0.30
C GLY A 211 -4.92 -5.40 1.66
N ALA A 212 -4.16 -4.31 1.70
CA ALA A 212 -3.64 -3.75 2.95
C ALA A 212 -4.61 -2.76 3.62
N VAL A 213 -5.80 -2.55 3.06
CA VAL A 213 -6.83 -1.66 3.59
C VAL A 213 -8.14 -2.36 3.82
N SER A 214 -8.86 -1.89 4.84
CA SER A 214 -10.24 -2.30 5.08
C SER A 214 -11.17 -1.58 4.11
N PHE A 215 -12.39 -2.09 3.98
CA PHE A 215 -13.44 -1.46 3.16
C PHE A 215 -13.81 -0.05 3.65
N PHE A 216 -13.55 0.29 4.91
CA PHE A 216 -13.91 1.56 5.53
C PHE A 216 -12.83 2.64 5.42
N PHE A 217 -11.78 2.42 4.63
CA PHE A 217 -10.70 3.39 4.44
C PHE A 217 -11.16 4.68 3.77
#